data_AF-A0A2D7IDC3-F1
#
_entry.id   AF-A0A2D7IDC3-F1
#
_cell.length_a   1.000
_cell.length_b   1.000
_cell.length_c   1.000
_cell.angle_alpha   90.00
_cell.angle_beta   90.00
_cell.angle_gamma   90.00
#
_symmetry.space_group_name_H-M   'P 1'
#
loop_
_entity.id
_entity.type
_entity.pdbx_description
1 polymer ?
#
loop_
_entity_poly.entity_id
_entity_poly.type
_entity_poly.pdbx_seq_one_letter_code
_entity_poly.pdbx_strand_id
1 'polypeptide(L)'
;MTMHLAQGLTMLRTVRRRRRPLTDTQLKKYEKQMREHNKFLRGLGLKDHQMDLKDYINYCRGEYKSRRKPRAIPDPFGRDVVFQRQTTNIPSSNNITGVAATKKEAMVYSGERKLLGIATMHKSNQVPVFDDQDAKDIAKMRR
;
A
#
# COMPACT_ATOMS: atom_id res chain seq x y z
N MET A 1 -25.19 43.19 18.97
CA MET A 1 -23.89 42.52 19.22
C MET A 1 -23.93 41.15 18.58
N THR A 2 -23.42 41.02 17.36
CA THR A 2 -23.39 39.76 16.61
C THR A 2 -22.12 39.01 16.99
N MET A 3 -22.26 37.87 17.66
CA MET A 3 -21.16 36.97 17.98
C MET A 3 -20.73 36.25 16.71
N HIS A 4 -19.89 36.88 15.90
CA HIS A 4 -19.24 36.20 14.78
C HIS A 4 -18.21 35.22 15.34
N LEU A 5 -18.53 33.92 15.27
CA LEU A 5 -17.58 32.84 15.56
C LEU A 5 -16.43 32.95 14.55
N ALA A 6 -15.23 33.29 15.02
CA ALA A 6 -14.04 33.31 14.19
C ALA A 6 -13.82 31.93 13.54
N GLN A 7 -13.62 31.91 12.21
CA GLN A 7 -13.31 30.68 11.48
C GLN A 7 -12.05 30.03 12.04
N GLY A 8 -12.15 28.78 12.47
CA GLY A 8 -11.03 27.99 13.00
C GLY A 8 -10.95 27.85 14.52
N LEU A 9 -11.76 28.59 15.31
CA LEU A 9 -11.82 28.41 16.76
C LEU A 9 -12.93 27.42 17.15
N THR A 10 -12.60 26.13 17.27
CA THR A 10 -13.51 25.12 17.83
C THR A 10 -13.61 25.27 19.35
N MET A 11 -14.30 26.30 19.83
CA MET A 11 -14.57 26.50 21.27
C MET A 11 -15.46 25.40 21.90
N LEU A 12 -15.96 24.45 21.11
CA LEU A 12 -16.72 23.31 21.58
C LEU A 12 -15.80 22.16 21.97
N ARG A 13 -15.88 21.71 23.23
CA ARG A 13 -15.19 20.50 23.69
C ARG A 13 -15.83 19.26 23.04
N THR A 14 -15.29 18.82 21.90
CA THR A 14 -15.75 17.65 21.14
C THR A 14 -15.28 16.29 21.69
N VAL A 15 -14.50 16.30 22.78
CA VAL A 15 -13.96 15.07 23.37
C VAL A 15 -15.04 14.30 24.12
N ARG A 16 -15.17 13.00 23.82
CA ARG A 16 -16.06 12.09 24.55
C ARG A 16 -15.72 12.10 26.05
N ARG A 17 -16.69 12.48 26.88
CA ARG A 17 -16.53 12.48 28.34
C ARG A 17 -16.30 11.06 28.84
N ARG A 18 -15.31 10.89 29.72
CA ARG A 18 -15.05 9.61 30.41
C ARG A 18 -16.24 9.25 31.30
N ARG A 19 -16.65 7.98 31.29
CA ARG A 19 -17.72 7.51 32.17
C ARG A 19 -17.23 7.48 33.61
N ARG A 20 -18.12 7.83 34.54
CA ARG A 20 -17.85 7.73 35.98
C ARG A 20 -17.83 6.26 36.42
N PRO A 21 -17.06 5.92 37.47
CA PRO A 21 -17.14 4.60 38.09
C PRO A 21 -18.55 4.35 38.64
N LEU A 22 -18.93 3.08 38.78
CA LEU A 22 -20.22 2.72 39.38
C LEU A 22 -20.21 3.04 40.87
N THR A 23 -21.37 3.48 41.36
CA THR A 23 -21.65 3.52 42.80
C THR A 23 -22.12 2.14 43.29
N ASP A 24 -21.96 1.85 44.58
CA ASP A 24 -22.40 0.57 45.17
C ASP A 24 -23.90 0.31 44.99
N THR A 25 -24.70 1.37 45.02
CA THR A 25 -26.15 1.31 44.75
C THR A 25 -26.44 0.85 43.32
N GLN A 26 -25.66 1.32 42.35
CA GLN A 26 -25.79 0.89 40.96
C GLN A 26 -25.29 -0.55 40.80
N LEU A 27 -24.21 -0.94 41.48
CA LEU A 27 -23.69 -2.30 41.44
C LEU A 27 -24.74 -3.32 41.90
N LYS A 28 -25.37 -3.06 43.07
CA LYS A 28 -26.49 -3.89 43.59
C LYS A 28 -27.67 -3.96 42.63
N LYS A 29 -27.99 -2.85 41.97
CA LYS A 29 -29.03 -2.82 40.93
C LYS A 29 -28.68 -3.73 39.75
N TYR A 30 -27.46 -3.66 39.24
CA TYR A 30 -27.00 -4.51 38.14
C TYR A 30 -26.96 -5.98 38.53
N GLU A 31 -26.58 -6.33 39.77
CA GLU A 31 -26.63 -7.70 40.26
C GLU A 31 -28.06 -8.28 40.23
N LYS A 32 -29.04 -7.51 40.71
CA LYS A 32 -30.45 -7.92 40.67
C LYS A 32 -30.91 -8.15 39.23
N GLN A 33 -30.64 -7.18 38.35
CA GLN A 33 -31.05 -7.23 36.94
C GLN A 33 -30.35 -8.38 36.18
N MET A 34 -29.08 -8.65 36.47
CA MET A 34 -28.34 -9.79 35.89
C MET A 34 -28.98 -11.13 36.28
N ARG A 35 -29.40 -11.28 37.55
CA ARG A 35 -30.08 -12.50 38.01
C ARG A 35 -31.41 -12.73 37.28
N GLU A 36 -32.20 -11.66 37.11
CA GLU A 36 -33.46 -11.69 36.33
C GLU A 36 -33.20 -12.04 34.87
N HIS A 37 -32.20 -11.42 34.25
CA HIS A 37 -31.78 -11.71 32.87
C HIS A 37 -31.34 -13.16 32.69
N ASN A 38 -30.48 -13.68 33.57
CA ASN A 38 -30.01 -15.07 33.51
C ASN A 38 -31.12 -16.08 33.84
N LYS A 39 -32.16 -15.68 34.59
CA LYS A 39 -33.36 -16.49 34.81
C LYS A 39 -34.20 -16.56 33.53
N PHE A 40 -34.41 -15.42 32.87
CA PHE A 40 -35.11 -15.36 31.59
C PHE A 40 -34.42 -16.21 30.51
N LEU A 41 -33.10 -16.09 30.35
CA LEU A 41 -32.34 -16.90 29.40
C LEU A 41 -32.44 -18.40 29.69
N ARG A 42 -32.47 -18.81 30.96
CA ARG A 42 -32.72 -20.21 31.34
C ARG A 42 -34.10 -20.68 30.93
N GLY A 43 -35.12 -19.84 31.10
CA GLY A 43 -36.49 -20.14 30.67
C GLY A 43 -36.60 -20.34 29.15
N LEU A 44 -35.80 -19.62 28.37
CA LEU A 44 -35.71 -19.78 26.92
C LEU A 44 -34.78 -20.94 26.47
N GLY A 45 -34.13 -21.65 27.39
CA GLY A 45 -33.14 -22.67 27.06
C GLY A 45 -31.77 -22.12 26.59
N LEU A 46 -31.57 -20.80 26.61
CA LEU A 46 -30.37 -20.09 26.17
C LEU A 46 -29.29 -20.05 27.27
N LYS A 47 -28.93 -21.20 27.83
CA LYS A 47 -27.97 -21.30 28.95
C LYS A 47 -26.57 -20.74 28.59
N ASP A 48 -26.15 -20.93 27.34
CA ASP A 48 -24.85 -20.46 26.84
C ASP A 48 -24.73 -18.93 26.77
N HIS A 49 -25.86 -18.22 26.79
CA HIS A 49 -25.92 -16.76 26.71
C HIS A 49 -25.93 -16.07 28.07
N GLN A 50 -25.85 -16.83 29.17
CA GLN A 50 -25.78 -16.26 30.51
C GLN A 50 -24.54 -15.37 30.66
N MET A 51 -24.75 -14.24 31.32
CA MET A 51 -23.71 -13.23 31.54
C MET A 51 -23.23 -13.28 32.99
N ASP A 52 -21.93 -13.04 33.18
CA ASP A 52 -21.39 -12.66 34.48
C ASP A 52 -21.69 -11.17 34.78
N LEU A 53 -21.55 -10.73 36.02
CA LEU A 53 -21.87 -9.37 36.45
C LEU A 53 -21.10 -8.32 35.63
N LYS A 54 -19.81 -8.56 35.41
CA LYS A 54 -18.95 -7.68 34.60
C LYS A 54 -19.42 -7.59 33.15
N ASP A 55 -19.76 -8.74 32.56
CA ASP A 55 -20.23 -8.82 31.18
C ASP A 55 -21.60 -8.15 31.02
N TYR A 56 -22.48 -8.31 32.02
CA TYR A 56 -23.78 -7.66 32.07
C TYR A 56 -23.67 -6.13 32.19
N ILE A 57 -22.77 -5.63 33.04
CA ILE A 57 -22.50 -4.18 33.15
C ILE A 57 -22.00 -3.63 31.82
N ASN A 58 -21.07 -4.33 31.16
CA ASN A 58 -20.57 -3.94 29.85
C ASN A 58 -21.68 -3.97 28.79
N TYR A 59 -22.58 -4.94 28.85
CA TYR A 59 -23.72 -5.08 27.94
C TYR A 59 -24.66 -3.89 28.08
N CYS A 60 -25.09 -3.56 29.30
CA CYS A 60 -25.93 -2.39 29.57
C CYS A 60 -25.26 -1.06 29.18
N ARG A 61 -23.93 -0.99 29.20
CA ARG A 61 -23.16 0.19 28.80
C ARG A 61 -22.87 0.25 27.29
N GLY A 62 -23.15 -0.81 26.53
CA GLY A 62 -22.82 -0.90 25.10
C GLY A 62 -21.33 -1.12 24.83
N GLU A 63 -20.61 -1.69 25.80
CA GLU A 63 -19.17 -1.96 25.76
C GLU A 63 -18.87 -3.46 25.75
N TYR A 64 -19.90 -4.31 25.76
CA TYR A 64 -19.76 -5.76 25.70
C TYR A 64 -19.20 -6.19 24.34
N LYS A 65 -18.15 -7.01 24.39
CA LYS A 65 -17.57 -7.67 23.22
C LYS A 65 -17.96 -9.13 23.26
N SER A 66 -18.50 -9.64 22.15
CA SER A 66 -18.81 -11.06 22.01
C SER A 66 -17.59 -11.92 22.34
N ARG A 67 -17.78 -12.94 23.18
CA ARG A 67 -16.77 -13.96 23.46
C ARG A 67 -16.35 -14.72 22.20
N ARG A 68 -17.26 -14.88 21.24
CA ARG A 68 -16.99 -15.54 19.96
C ARG A 68 -16.31 -14.55 19.03
N LYS A 69 -15.08 -14.85 18.61
CA LYS A 69 -14.43 -14.14 17.52
C LYS A 69 -15.25 -14.37 16.24
N PRO A 70 -15.47 -13.34 15.40
CA PRO A 70 -16.07 -13.56 14.09
C PRO A 70 -15.18 -14.55 13.34
N ARG A 71 -15.76 -15.68 12.93
CA ARG A 71 -15.10 -16.58 11.98
C ARG A 71 -15.37 -15.98 10.61
N ALA A 72 -14.31 -15.82 9.81
CA ALA A 72 -14.50 -15.63 8.37
C ALA A 72 -15.17 -16.91 7.88
N ILE A 73 -16.47 -16.83 7.62
CA ILE A 73 -17.18 -17.89 6.93
C ILE A 73 -16.66 -17.79 5.50
N PRO A 74 -16.01 -18.82 4.95
CA PRO A 74 -15.61 -18.78 3.54
C PRO A 74 -16.87 -18.54 2.72
N ASP A 75 -16.80 -17.62 1.76
CA ASP A 75 -17.93 -17.34 0.89
C ASP A 75 -18.48 -18.66 0.33
N PRO A 76 -19.79 -18.97 0.52
CA PRO A 76 -20.36 -20.24 0.06
C PRO A 76 -20.28 -20.42 -1.45
N PHE A 77 -20.07 -19.32 -2.19
CA PHE A 77 -19.86 -19.33 -3.64
C PHE A 77 -18.38 -19.37 -4.04
N GLY A 78 -17.45 -19.47 -3.09
CA GLY A 78 -16.03 -19.61 -3.34
C GLY A 78 -15.37 -18.40 -4.03
N ARG A 79 -16.01 -17.23 -4.06
CA ARG A 79 -15.45 -16.02 -4.72
C ARG A 79 -14.17 -15.53 -4.05
N ASP A 80 -13.98 -15.88 -2.78
CA ASP A 80 -12.79 -15.55 -2.00
C ASP A 80 -11.56 -16.39 -2.44
N VAL A 81 -11.78 -17.49 -3.16
CA VAL A 81 -10.70 -18.41 -3.56
C VAL A 81 -10.32 -18.12 -5.01
N VAL A 82 -9.16 -17.50 -5.20
CA VAL A 82 -8.59 -17.34 -6.55
C VAL A 82 -8.11 -18.71 -7.02
N PHE A 83 -8.70 -19.25 -8.08
CA PHE A 83 -8.21 -20.46 -8.73
C PHE A 83 -6.82 -20.19 -9.33
N GLN A 84 -5.78 -20.74 -8.70
CA GLN A 84 -4.42 -20.68 -9.22
C GLN A 84 -4.02 -22.08 -9.69
N ARG A 85 -3.53 -22.14 -10.94
CA ARG A 85 -2.91 -23.37 -11.47
C ARG A 85 -1.70 -23.70 -10.59
N GLN A 86 -1.59 -24.95 -10.16
CA GLN A 86 -0.37 -25.41 -9.50
C GLN A 86 0.79 -25.38 -10.51
N THR A 87 1.81 -24.57 -10.22
CA THR A 87 3.05 -24.49 -10.99
C THR A 87 4.18 -25.08 -10.18
N THR A 88 4.98 -25.94 -10.82
CA THR A 88 6.20 -26.47 -10.21
C THR A 88 7.22 -25.34 -10.12
N ASN A 89 7.72 -25.05 -8.93
CA ASN A 89 8.79 -24.07 -8.76
C ASN A 89 10.13 -24.71 -9.19
N ILE A 90 10.50 -24.52 -10.44
CA ILE A 90 11.75 -25.03 -11.00
C ILE A 90 12.83 -23.97 -10.76
N PRO A 91 13.85 -24.22 -9.93
CA PRO A 91 14.89 -23.25 -9.67
C PRO A 91 15.70 -22.97 -10.93
N SER A 92 16.01 -21.70 -11.19
CA SER A 92 16.95 -21.32 -12.24
C SER A 92 18.35 -21.85 -11.91
N SER A 93 19.00 -22.50 -12.88
CA SER A 93 20.40 -22.89 -12.75
C SER A 93 21.28 -21.64 -12.73
N ASN A 94 22.05 -21.45 -11.65
CA ASN A 94 23.06 -20.38 -11.56
C ASN A 94 24.41 -20.79 -12.18
N ASN A 95 24.47 -21.91 -12.90
CA ASN A 95 25.67 -22.31 -13.65
C ASN A 95 25.75 -21.47 -14.93
N ILE A 96 26.13 -20.21 -14.76
CA ILE A 96 26.60 -19.37 -15.85
C ILE A 96 28.00 -19.88 -16.17
N THR A 97 28.14 -20.68 -17.23
CA THR A 97 29.43 -20.86 -17.88
C THR A 97 29.86 -19.49 -18.38
N GLY A 98 30.68 -18.82 -17.58
CA GLY A 98 31.24 -17.52 -17.90
C GLY A 98 32.16 -17.65 -19.11
N VAL A 99 31.58 -17.60 -20.31
CA VAL A 99 32.33 -17.20 -21.48
C VAL A 99 32.73 -15.78 -21.18
N ALA A 100 34.02 -15.58 -20.88
CA ALA A 100 34.61 -14.26 -20.74
C ALA A 100 34.34 -13.52 -22.05
N ALA A 101 33.25 -12.76 -22.11
CA ALA A 101 32.93 -11.89 -23.21
C ALA A 101 33.94 -10.74 -23.13
N THR A 102 35.15 -11.01 -23.63
CA THR A 102 36.19 -10.00 -23.78
C THR A 102 35.58 -8.85 -24.58
N LYS A 103 35.83 -7.63 -24.08
CA LYS A 103 35.27 -6.42 -24.67
C LYS A 103 35.65 -6.40 -26.15
N LYS A 104 34.64 -6.27 -27.03
CA LYS A 104 34.86 -6.12 -28.47
C LYS A 104 35.88 -5.01 -28.72
N GLU A 105 36.89 -5.28 -29.54
CA GLU A 105 37.93 -4.32 -29.88
C GLU A 105 37.31 -3.05 -30.49
N ALA A 106 37.91 -1.89 -30.19
CA ALA A 106 37.45 -0.62 -30.72
C ALA A 106 37.67 -0.60 -32.25
N MET A 107 36.64 -0.23 -33.01
CA MET A 107 36.77 -0.04 -34.45
C MET A 107 37.55 1.25 -34.72
N VAL A 108 38.86 1.12 -34.95
CA VAL A 108 39.76 2.22 -35.30
C VAL A 108 39.84 2.32 -36.82
N TYR A 109 39.73 3.53 -37.37
CA TYR A 109 39.92 3.77 -38.79
C TYR A 109 41.39 3.52 -39.17
N SER A 110 41.65 2.56 -40.07
CA SER A 110 42.98 2.15 -40.51
C SER A 110 43.43 2.78 -41.83
N GLY A 111 42.69 3.77 -42.34
CA GLY A 111 43.03 4.42 -43.60
C GLY A 111 44.23 5.36 -43.47
N GLU A 112 44.96 5.56 -44.57
CA GLU A 112 46.16 6.41 -44.63
C GLU A 112 45.87 7.89 -44.34
N ARG A 113 44.65 8.35 -44.67
CA ARG A 113 44.25 9.75 -44.49
C ARG A 113 43.75 10.00 -43.07
N LYS A 114 44.34 10.98 -42.38
CA LYS A 114 43.92 11.37 -41.04
C LYS A 114 42.62 12.17 -41.12
N LEU A 115 41.59 11.77 -40.38
CA LEU A 115 40.37 12.56 -40.26
C LEU A 115 40.67 13.85 -39.49
N LEU A 116 40.50 15.01 -40.14
CA LEU A 116 40.67 16.32 -39.50
C LEU A 116 39.40 16.73 -38.75
N GLY A 117 38.23 16.40 -39.29
CA GLY A 117 36.94 16.71 -38.67
C GLY A 117 35.73 16.31 -39.52
N ILE A 118 34.54 16.73 -39.09
CA ILE A 118 33.27 16.53 -39.79
C ILE A 118 32.71 17.90 -40.17
N ALA A 119 32.45 18.11 -41.46
CA ALA A 119 31.81 19.31 -41.97
C ALA A 119 30.35 19.07 -42.32
N THR A 120 29.57 20.15 -42.35
CA THR A 120 28.17 20.13 -42.78
C THR A 120 28.06 20.71 -44.19
N MET A 121 27.56 19.90 -45.14
CA MET A 121 27.19 20.35 -46.48
C MET A 121 25.80 21.01 -46.49
N HIS A 122 25.31 21.41 -47.67
CA HIS A 122 23.96 21.92 -47.85
C HIS A 122 22.92 20.91 -47.34
N LYS A 123 21.97 21.41 -46.54
CA LYS A 123 20.81 20.66 -46.04
C LYS A 123 21.13 19.43 -45.16
N SER A 124 22.00 19.65 -44.16
CA SER A 124 22.24 18.76 -43.00
C SER A 124 23.08 17.50 -43.23
N ASN A 125 23.68 17.31 -44.40
CA ASN A 125 24.58 16.19 -44.64
C ASN A 125 25.92 16.38 -43.93
N GLN A 126 26.28 15.46 -43.03
CA GLN A 126 27.57 15.42 -42.35
C GLN A 126 28.58 14.63 -43.21
N VAL A 127 29.70 15.26 -43.55
CA VAL A 127 30.74 14.68 -44.42
C VAL A 127 32.10 14.76 -43.74
N PRO A 128 32.89 13.67 -43.73
CA PRO A 128 34.24 13.68 -43.18
C PRO A 128 35.18 14.52 -44.05
N VAL A 129 36.08 15.28 -43.40
CA VAL A 129 37.09 16.12 -44.04
C VAL A 129 38.47 15.56 -43.73
N PHE A 130 39.24 15.28 -44.78
CA PHE A 130 40.56 14.66 -44.67
C PHE A 130 41.72 15.63 -44.91
N ASP A 131 41.51 16.67 -45.72
CA ASP A 131 42.53 17.66 -46.08
C ASP A 131 42.00 19.10 -45.95
N ASP A 132 42.90 20.08 -45.80
CA ASP A 132 42.56 21.50 -45.66
C ASP A 132 41.84 22.08 -46.90
N GLN A 133 42.09 21.49 -48.07
CA GLN A 133 41.47 21.91 -49.31
C GLN A 133 39.98 21.54 -49.35
N ASP A 134 39.64 20.31 -48.94
CA ASP A 134 38.25 19.85 -48.80
C ASP A 134 37.47 20.74 -47.83
N ALA A 135 38.12 21.15 -46.73
CA ALA A 135 37.52 22.06 -45.74
C ALA A 135 37.14 23.41 -46.37
N LYS A 136 38.06 23.99 -47.16
CA LYS A 136 37.84 25.27 -47.85
C LYS A 136 36.75 25.17 -48.91
N ASP A 137 36.71 24.06 -49.63
CA ASP A 137 35.74 23.86 -50.71
C ASP A 137 34.32 23.69 -50.15
N ILE A 138 34.15 22.93 -49.06
CA ILE A 138 32.86 22.82 -48.36
C ILE A 138 32.45 24.16 -47.72
N ALA A 139 33.40 24.93 -47.18
CA ALA A 139 33.10 26.24 -46.61
C ALA A 139 32.66 27.29 -47.65
N LYS A 140 33.13 27.18 -48.89
CA LYS A 140 32.73 28.05 -50.01
C LYS A 140 31.38 27.68 -50.62
N MET A 141 30.88 26.46 -50.41
CA MET A 141 29.56 26.08 -50.89
C MET A 141 28.50 26.99 -50.28
N ARG A 142 27.59 27.50 -51.11
CA ARG A 142 26.44 28.26 -50.61
C ARG A 142 25.57 27.31 -49.78
N ARG A 143 25.36 27.66 -48.52
CA ARG A 143 24.49 26.94 -47.60
C ARG A 143 23.03 27.28 -47.86
#